data_AF-A0A6P0XT83-F1
#
_entry.id   AF-A0A6P0XT83-F1
#
_cell.length_a   1.000
_cell.length_b   1.000
_cell.length_c   1.000
_cell.angle_alpha   90.00
_cell.angle_beta   90.00
_cell.angle_gamma   90.00
#
_symmetry.space_group_name_H-M   'P 1'
#
loop_
_entity.id
_entity.type
_entity.pdbx_description
1 polymer ?
#
loop_
_entity_poly.entity_id
_entity_poly.type
_entity_poly.pdbx_seq_one_letter_code
_entity_poly.pdbx_strand_id
1 'polypeptide(L)'
;MTNETYMNHPNFGLLYRVCLVEDNKELFTTLYAQRLFFLVTNGIGGIKFEPLGRSDARLMVEIRLRQLRRNGQAIEYQKLQTVHKNTFQ
;
A
#
# COMPACT_ATOMS: atom_id res chain seq x y z
N MET A 1 3.24 -16.02 -8.21
CA MET A 1 1.95 -15.74 -7.55
C MET A 1 1.94 -14.31 -7.03
N THR A 2 0.89 -13.55 -7.32
CA THR A 2 0.62 -12.23 -6.76
C THR A 2 -0.17 -12.43 -5.48
N ASN A 3 0.48 -12.35 -4.32
CA ASN A 3 -0.23 -12.42 -3.04
C ASN A 3 -0.98 -11.11 -2.84
N GLU A 4 -2.21 -11.07 -3.35
CA GLU A 4 -3.17 -10.04 -3.00
C GLU A 4 -3.48 -10.16 -1.51
N THR A 5 -3.34 -9.05 -0.79
CA THR A 5 -3.57 -9.02 0.66
C THR A 5 -4.69 -8.03 0.91
N TYR A 6 -5.70 -8.52 1.61
CA TYR A 6 -6.91 -7.78 1.92
C TYR A 6 -7.10 -7.70 3.43
N MET A 7 -7.72 -6.63 3.89
CA MET A 7 -8.04 -6.44 5.31
C MET A 7 -9.33 -5.64 5.46
N ASN A 8 -10.12 -5.95 6.48
CA ASN A 8 -11.33 -5.18 6.79
C ASN A 8 -11.00 -3.98 7.66
N HIS A 9 -11.44 -2.80 7.23
CA HIS A 9 -11.49 -1.59 8.03
C HIS A 9 -12.89 -1.45 8.67
N PRO A 10 -12.99 -1.15 9.98
CA PRO A 10 -14.28 -1.06 10.69
C PRO A 10 -15.32 -0.17 9.99
N ASN A 11 -14.88 0.96 9.44
CA ASN A 11 -15.78 1.95 8.84
C ASN A 11 -15.85 1.92 7.31
N PHE A 12 -14.83 1.37 6.63
CA PHE A 12 -14.67 1.50 5.17
C PHE A 12 -14.69 0.16 4.43
N GLY A 13 -14.91 -0.94 5.17
CA GLY A 13 -14.97 -2.28 4.59
C GLY A 13 -13.62 -2.76 4.08
N LEU A 14 -13.63 -3.45 2.95
CA LEU A 14 -12.45 -4.14 2.44
C LEU A 14 -11.41 -3.16 1.88
N LEU A 15 -10.19 -3.28 2.40
CA LEU A 15 -9.00 -2.61 1.92
C LEU A 15 -8.12 -3.59 1.14
N TYR A 16 -7.45 -3.07 0.12
CA TYR A 16 -6.45 -3.77 -0.68
C TYR A 16 -5.05 -3.23 -0.39
N ARG A 17 -4.07 -4.12 -0.19
CA ARG A 17 -2.67 -3.74 0.04
C ARG A 17 -2.00 -3.27 -1.25
N VAL A 18 -1.59 -2.01 -1.26
CA VAL A 18 -0.84 -1.38 -2.35
C VAL A 18 0.62 -1.83 -2.34
N CYS A 19 1.29 -1.71 -1.19
CA CYS A 19 2.68 -2.16 -1.03
C CYS A 19 3.11 -2.29 0.42
N LEU A 20 4.18 -3.06 0.63
CA LEU A 20 5.00 -3.02 1.86
C LEU A 20 5.87 -1.77 1.84
N VAL A 21 5.82 -0.99 2.91
CA VAL A 21 6.66 0.21 3.11
C VAL A 21 7.90 -0.16 3.94
N GLU A 22 7.67 -0.81 5.09
CA GLU A 22 8.68 -1.33 6.02
C GLU A 22 8.16 -2.66 6.61
N ASP A 23 8.98 -3.39 7.37
CA ASP A 23 8.64 -4.73 7.89
C ASP A 23 7.30 -4.80 8.66
N ASN A 24 6.91 -3.71 9.31
CA ASN A 24 5.66 -3.62 10.08
C ASN A 24 4.67 -2.58 9.54
N LYS A 25 4.93 -2.01 8.35
CA LYS A 25 4.10 -0.94 7.78
C LYS A 25 3.72 -1.25 6.34
N GLU A 26 2.42 -1.19 6.11
CA GLU A 26 1.82 -1.53 4.83
C GLU A 26 0.89 -0.40 4.39
N LEU A 27 0.91 -0.07 3.11
CA LEU A 27 -0.02 0.90 2.52
C LEU A 27 -1.23 0.16 1.98
N PHE A 28 -2.42 0.59 2.39
CA PHE A 28 -3.70 0.07 1.94
C PHE A 28 -4.56 1.16 1.28
N THR A 29 -5.45 0.75 0.39
CA THR A 29 -6.47 1.61 -0.22
C THR A 29 -7.84 0.95 -0.16
N THR A 30 -8.91 1.75 -0.08
CA THR A 30 -10.29 1.26 -0.17
C THR A 30 -10.60 0.73 -1.57
N LEU A 31 -11.33 -0.39 -1.66
CA LEU A 31 -11.86 -0.92 -2.93
C LEU A 31 -13.18 -0.25 -3.37
N TYR A 32 -14.04 0.09 -2.40
CA TYR A 32 -15.42 0.48 -2.65
C TYR A 32 -15.74 1.97 -2.40
N ALA A 33 -14.78 2.75 -1.88
CA ALA A 33 -14.95 4.16 -1.58
C ALA A 33 -14.14 5.05 -2.54
N GLN A 34 -14.32 6.38 -2.44
CA GLN A 34 -13.56 7.42 -3.16
C GLN A 34 -12.07 7.42 -2.74
N ARG A 35 -11.34 6.34 -3.07
CA ARG A 35 -9.90 6.06 -2.90
C ARG A 35 -9.28 6.74 -1.68
N LEU A 36 -9.67 6.27 -0.49
CA LEU A 36 -8.99 6.61 0.76
C LEU A 36 -7.76 5.70 0.94
N PHE A 37 -6.70 6.26 1.50
CA PHE A 37 -5.45 5.56 1.78
C PHE A 37 -5.21 5.44 3.28
N PHE A 38 -4.66 4.32 3.69
CA PHE A 38 -4.33 4.04 5.08
C PHE A 38 -2.93 3.45 5.19
N LEU A 39 -2.11 4.01 6.08
CA LEU A 39 -0.92 3.34 6.57
C LEU A 39 -1.32 2.44 7.72
N VAL A 40 -1.11 1.16 7.52
CA VAL A 40 -1.44 0.12 8.48
C VAL A 40 -0.15 -0.29 9.16
N THR A 41 -0.13 -0.17 10.48
CA THR A 41 1.00 -0.64 11.30
C THR A 41 0.54 -1.79 12.17
N ASN A 42 1.26 -2.91 12.08
CA ASN A 42 1.03 -4.07 12.93
C ASN A 42 2.00 -4.02 14.11
N GLY A 43 1.49 -3.89 15.33
CA GLY A 43 2.30 -3.85 16.55
C GLY A 43 1.72 -4.70 17.67
N ILE A 44 2.42 -4.74 18.80
CA ILE A 44 2.05 -5.54 20.00
C ILE A 44 0.68 -5.15 20.55
N GLY A 45 0.24 -3.89 20.34
CA GLY A 45 -1.07 -3.39 20.74
C GLY A 45 -2.19 -3.57 19.71
N GLY A 46 -1.95 -4.30 18.62
CA GLY A 46 -2.91 -4.53 17.54
C GLY A 46 -2.62 -3.76 16.26
N ILE A 47 -3.64 -3.68 15.40
CA ILE A 47 -3.57 -3.05 14.09
C ILE A 47 -4.01 -1.59 14.20
N LYS A 48 -3.16 -0.66 13.76
CA LYS A 48 -3.50 0.76 13.69
C LYS A 48 -3.69 1.18 12.24
N PHE A 49 -4.78 1.91 11.97
CA PHE A 49 -5.08 2.49 10.66
C PHE A 49 -4.89 4.01 10.72
N GLU A 50 -3.88 4.52 10.02
CA GLU A 50 -3.62 5.95 9.93
C GLU A 50 -4.06 6.46 8.54
N PRO A 51 -5.05 7.37 8.46
CA PRO A 51 -5.49 7.89 7.17
C PRO A 51 -4.39 8.75 6.52
N LEU A 52 -4.30 8.67 5.20
CA LEU A 52 -3.30 9.39 4.40
C LEU A 52 -3.92 10.11 3.21
N GLY A 53 -3.34 11.27 2.90
CA GLY A 53 -3.63 11.98 1.67
C GLY A 53 -3.14 11.20 0.45
N ARG A 54 -3.82 11.37 -0.68
CA ARG A 54 -3.45 10.75 -1.96
C ARG A 54 -2.02 11.09 -2.38
N SER A 55 -1.58 12.33 -2.15
CA SER A 55 -0.23 12.79 -2.48
C SER A 55 0.85 12.07 -1.68
N ASP A 56 0.64 11.92 -0.37
CA ASP A 56 1.59 11.24 0.52
C ASP A 56 1.65 9.73 0.22
N ALA A 57 0.48 9.12 -0.01
CA ALA A 57 0.41 7.73 -0.44
C ALA A 57 1.15 7.48 -1.76
N ARG A 58 1.00 8.39 -2.73
CA ARG A 58 1.74 8.35 -4.00
C ARG A 58 3.25 8.45 -3.77
N LEU A 59 3.69 9.42 -2.97
CA LEU A 59 5.10 9.63 -2.66
C LEU A 59 5.73 8.37 -2.04
N MET A 60 5.05 7.71 -1.11
CA MET A 60 5.53 6.47 -0.50
C MET A 60 5.72 5.35 -1.53
N VAL A 61 4.76 5.18 -2.44
CA VAL A 61 4.86 4.19 -3.52
C VAL A 61 6.04 4.52 -4.45
N GLU A 62 6.24 5.78 -4.81
CA GLU A 62 7.36 6.22 -5.66
C GLU A 62 8.73 6.04 -4.96
N ILE A 63 8.80 6.25 -3.64
CA ILE A 63 9.99 5.93 -2.84
C ILE A 63 10.27 4.42 -2.88
N ARG A 64 9.24 3.59 -2.68
CA ARG A 64 9.38 2.13 -2.69
C ARG A 64 9.80 1.61 -4.06
N LEU A 65 9.23 2.11 -5.16
CA LEU A 65 9.67 1.79 -6.52
C LEU A 65 11.15 2.09 -6.73
N ARG A 66 11.63 3.25 -6.26
CA ARG A 66 13.05 3.61 -6.34
C ARG A 66 13.95 2.68 -5.51
N GLN A 67 13.48 2.17 -4.38
CA GLN A 67 14.22 1.17 -3.58
C GLN A 67 14.28 -0.18 -4.31
N LEU A 68 13.15 -0.70 -4.77
CA LEU A 68 13.09 -1.99 -5.49
C LEU A 68 13.99 -1.97 -6.73
N ARG A 69 14.00 -0.86 -7.47
CA ARG A 69 14.89 -0.67 -8.63
C ARG A 69 16.37 -0.71 -8.24
N ARG A 70 16.75 -0.04 -7.15
CA ARG A 70 18.15 -0.01 -6.66
C ARG A 70 18.61 -1.38 -6.15
N ASN A 71 17.70 -2.14 -5.53
CA ASN A 71 17.98 -3.46 -4.96
C ASN A 71 17.94 -4.59 -6.01
N GLY A 72 17.69 -4.29 -7.29
CA GLY A 72 17.61 -5.29 -8.35
C GLY A 72 16.34 -6.17 -8.28
N GLN A 73 15.34 -5.77 -7.51
CA GLN A 73 14.10 -6.51 -7.27
C GLN A 73 13.10 -6.35 -8.43
N ALA A 74 13.47 -6.81 -9.62
CA ALA A 74 12.77 -6.53 -10.87
C ALA A 74 11.29 -7.00 -10.88
N ILE A 75 11.01 -8.18 -10.34
CA ILE A 75 9.64 -8.75 -10.33
C ILE A 75 8.72 -7.91 -9.44
N GLU A 76 9.19 -7.55 -8.24
CA GLU A 76 8.43 -6.75 -7.27
C GLU A 76 8.25 -5.33 -7.78
N TYR A 77 9.27 -4.77 -8.42
CA TYR A 77 9.19 -3.47 -9.09
C TYR A 77 8.09 -3.45 -10.15
N GLN A 78 8.05 -4.42 -11.07
CA GLN A 78 7.04 -4.47 -12.15
C GLN A 78 5.61 -4.61 -11.60
N LYS A 79 5.44 -5.44 -10.56
CA LYS A 79 4.15 -5.56 -9.87
C LYS A 79 3.72 -4.22 -9.26
N LEU A 80 4.60 -3.58 -8.50
CA LEU A 80 4.29 -2.30 -7.85
C LEU A 80 4.06 -1.18 -8.87
N GLN A 81 4.79 -1.18 -10.00
CA GLN A 81 4.63 -0.22 -11.07
C GLN A 81 3.23 -0.30 -11.70
N THR A 82 2.71 -1.51 -11.85
CA THR A 82 1.35 -1.76 -12.37
C THR A 82 0.30 -1.25 -11.39
N VAL A 83 0.45 -1.54 -10.09
CA VAL A 83 -0.43 -1.02 -9.04
C VAL A 83 -0.39 0.51 -9.00
N HIS A 84 0.80 1.10 -9.03
CA HIS A 84 0.97 2.56 -9.05
C HIS A 84 0.21 3.21 -10.21
N LYS A 85 0.32 2.66 -11.42
CA LYS A 85 -0.42 3.14 -12.59
C LYS A 85 -1.93 3.06 -12.38
N ASN A 86 -2.45 1.91 -11.94
CA ASN A 86 -3.90 1.72 -11.78
C ASN A 86 -4.51 2.56 -10.63
N THR A 87 -3.72 2.91 -9.62
CA THR A 87 -4.19 3.62 -8.41
C THR A 87 -4.02 5.13 -8.51
N PHE A 88 -2.92 5.62 -9.11
CA PHE A 88 -2.53 7.04 -9.06
C PHE A 88 -2.61 7.78 -10.40
N GLN A 89 -2.63 7.08 -11.53
CA GLN A 89 -2.84 7.64 -12.86
C GLN A 89 -4.27 7.39 -13.33
#